data_AF-A0A0B7BSP2-F1
#
_entry.id   AF-A0A0B7BSP2-F1
#
_cell.length_a   1.000
_cell.length_b   1.000
_cell.length_c   1.000
_cell.angle_alpha   90.00
_cell.angle_beta   90.00
_cell.angle_gamma   90.00
#
_symmetry.space_group_name_H-M   'P 1'
#
loop_
_entity.id
_entity.type
_entity.pdbx_description
1 polymer ?
#
loop_
_entity_poly.entity_id
_entity_poly.type
_entity_poly.pdbx_seq_one_letter_code
_entity_poly.pdbx_strand_id
1 'polypeptide(L)' 'MGLRDSAACTCGAPKQSPEHILQDCPSLSSERLEIWPTETTLQDKLWGTEEEVMQN' A
#
# COMPACT_ATOMS: atom_id res chain seq x y z
N MET A 1 -8.90 13.94 22.70
CA MET A 1 -7.85 14.49 21.81
C MET A 1 -7.90 13.63 20.55
N GLY A 2 -8.49 14.15 19.47
CA GLY A 2 -8.86 13.35 18.30
C GLY A 2 -7.66 12.99 17.42
N LEU A 3 -7.65 11.75 16.92
CA LEU A 3 -6.70 11.19 15.94
C LEU A 3 -6.84 11.89 14.57
N ARG A 4 -6.53 13.19 14.48
CA ARG A 4 -6.81 13.98 13.27
C ARG A 4 -5.66 14.05 12.27
N ASP A 5 -4.45 13.58 12.62
CA ASP A 5 -3.25 13.98 11.88
C ASP A 5 -2.33 12.82 11.40
N SER A 6 -2.77 11.58 11.28
CA SER A 6 -1.83 10.48 10.92
C SER A 6 -2.40 9.36 10.05
N ALA A 7 -3.19 9.69 9.03
CA ALA A 7 -3.40 8.78 7.89
C ALA A 7 -2.68 9.24 6.62
N ALA A 8 -2.00 10.39 6.67
CA ALA A 8 -1.19 10.88 5.57
C ALA A 8 0.19 10.22 5.62
N CYS A 9 0.61 9.65 4.50
CA CYS A 9 1.97 9.24 4.25
C CYS A 9 2.92 10.42 4.48
N THR A 10 3.96 10.16 5.26
CA THR A 10 4.95 11.16 5.70
C THR A 10 6.02 11.46 4.65
N CYS A 11 5.92 10.86 3.45
CA CYS A 11 6.87 11.08 2.35
C CYS A 11 6.81 12.49 1.75
N GLY A 12 5.81 13.30 2.13
CA GLY A 12 5.63 14.67 1.66
C GLY A 12 4.97 14.79 0.27
N ALA A 13 4.55 13.67 -0.33
CA ALA A 13 3.83 13.70 -1.59
C ALA A 13 2.44 14.35 -1.41
N PRO A 14 1.97 15.16 -2.38
CA PRO A 14 0.64 15.74 -2.33
C PRO A 14 -0.46 14.68 -2.54
N LYS A 15 -0.14 13.59 -3.25
CA LYS A 15 -1.06 12.49 -3.51
C LYS A 15 -1.00 11.49 -2.37
N GLN A 16 -2.07 11.42 -1.59
CA GLN A 16 -2.20 10.59 -0.40
C GLN A 16 -3.24 9.48 -0.64
N SER A 17 -3.06 8.75 -1.74
CA SER A 17 -3.98 7.70 -2.16
C SER A 17 -3.41 6.31 -1.85
N PRO A 18 -4.25 5.27 -1.73
CA PRO A 18 -3.78 3.90 -1.57
C PRO A 18 -2.80 3.50 -2.68
N GLU A 19 -3.03 3.93 -3.92
CA GLU A 19 -2.13 3.67 -5.04
C GLU A 19 -0.75 4.28 -4.80
N HIS A 20 -0.70 5.50 -4.27
CA HIS A 20 0.57 6.11 -3.92
C HIS A 20 1.33 5.27 -2.88
N ILE A 21 0.68 4.88 -1.78
CA ILE A 21 1.30 4.08 -0.72
C ILE A 21 1.80 2.72 -1.27
N LEU A 22 0.94 2.05 -2.05
CA LEU A 22 1.12 0.68 -2.50
C LEU A 22 1.97 0.52 -3.77
N GLN A 23 2.22 1.59 -4.52
CA GLN A 23 3.02 1.53 -5.75
C GLN A 23 4.14 2.56 -5.78
N ASP A 24 3.84 3.81 -5.47
CA ASP A 24 4.72 4.94 -5.83
C ASP A 24 5.56 5.48 -4.66
N CYS A 25 5.18 5.19 -3.41
CA CYS A 25 5.74 5.87 -2.26
C CYS A 25 7.23 5.52 -2.09
N PRO A 26 8.15 6.49 -2.18
CA PRO A 26 9.58 6.20 -2.07
C PRO A 26 9.98 5.83 -0.64
N SER A 27 9.26 6.34 0.36
CA SER A 27 9.54 6.05 1.78
C SER A 27 9.16 4.63 2.19
N LEU A 28 8.29 3.96 1.43
CA LEU A 28 7.80 2.61 1.71
C LEU A 28 8.29 1.58 0.70
N SER A 29 9.29 1.92 -0.13
CA SER A 29 9.78 1.00 -1.16
C SER A 29 10.35 -0.29 -0.57
N SER A 30 11.02 -0.21 0.58
CA SER A 30 11.60 -1.36 1.26
C SER A 30 10.52 -2.29 1.79
N GLU A 31 9.57 -1.78 2.60
CA GLU A 31 8.44 -2.59 3.08
C GLU A 31 7.62 -3.20 1.94
N ARG A 32 7.44 -2.48 0.82
CA ARG A 32 6.74 -3.05 -0.35
C ARG A 32 7.46 -4.26 -0.92
N LEU A 33 8.79 -4.25 -0.98
CA LEU A 33 9.56 -5.39 -1.48
C LEU A 33 9.59 -6.55 -0.48
N GLU A 34 9.50 -6.26 0.81
CA GLU A 34 9.38 -7.30 1.84
C GLU A 34 8.03 -8.02 1.79
N ILE A 35 6.94 -7.28 1.57
CA ILE A 35 5.58 -7.83 1.52
C ILE A 35 5.28 -8.44 0.13
N TRP A 36 5.66 -7.76 -0.94
CA TRP A 36 5.47 -8.17 -2.34
C TRP A 36 6.82 -8.32 -3.04
N PRO A 37 7.53 -9.45 -2.79
CA PRO A 37 8.86 -9.68 -3.36
C PRO A 37 8.83 -9.92 -4.87
N THR A 38 7.68 -10.30 -5.42
CA THR A 38 7.44 -10.42 -6.86
C THR A 38 6.59 -9.27 -7.37
N GLU A 39 6.66 -9.01 -8.67
CA GLU A 39 5.79 -8.01 -9.31
C GLU A 39 4.33 -8.33 -9.00
N THR A 40 3.67 -7.41 -8.30
CA THR A 40 2.29 -7.57 -7.83
C THR A 40 1.49 -6.36 -8.25
N THR A 41 0.34 -6.60 -8.87
CA THR A 41 -0.52 -5.53 -9.40
C THR A 41 -1.14 -4.73 -8.26
N LEU A 42 -1.58 -3.50 -8.52
CA LEU A 42 -2.28 -2.69 -7.52
C LEU A 42 -3.56 -3.38 -7.04
N GLN A 43 -4.26 -4.07 -7.94
CA GLN A 43 -5.48 -4.79 -7.67
C GLN A 43 -5.22 -5.88 -6.63
N ASP A 44 -4.22 -6.71 -6.84
CA ASP A 44 -3.86 -7.80 -5.92
C ASP A 44 -3.41 -7.25 -4.56
N LYS A 45 -2.72 -6.10 -4.53
CA LYS A 45 -2.35 -5.44 -3.25
C LYS A 45 -3.56 -4.90 -2.48
N LEU A 46 -4.60 -4.47 -3.18
CA LEU A 46 -5.80 -3.87 -2.57
C LEU A 46 -6.82 -4.92 -2.11
N TRP A 47 -6.98 -5.99 -2.89
CA TRP A 47 -8.06 -6.96 -2.72
C TRP A 47 -7.59 -8.39 -2.46
N GLY A 48 -6.28 -8.64 -2.53
CA GLY A 48 -5.73 -10.00 -2.55
C GLY A 48 -5.89 -10.66 -3.91
N THR A 49 -5.26 -11.81 -4.06
CA THR A 49 -5.40 -12.68 -5.23
C THR A 49 -6.70 -13.49 -5.15
N GLU A 50 -7.21 -13.98 -6.30
CA GLU A 50 -8.40 -14.84 -6.32
C GLU A 50 -8.22 -16.09 -5.44
N GLU A 51 -7.00 -16.63 -5.36
CA GLU A 51 -6.66 -17.77 -4.52
C GLU A 51 -6.78 -17.46 -3.02
N GLU A 52 -6.44 -16.24 -2.60
CA GLU A 52 -6.59 -15.78 -1.21
C GLU A 52 -8.05 -15.50 -0.85
N VAL A 53 -8.84 -14.98 -1.80
CA VAL A 53 -10.27 -14.68 -1.59
C VAL A 53 -11.10 -15.97 -1.51
N MET A 54 -10.72 -17.03 -2.23
CA MET A 54 -11.43 -18.31 -2.25
C MET A 54 -11.17 -19.22 -1.03
N GLN A 55 -10.22 -18.87 -0.16
CA GLN A 55 -9.86 -19.66 1.04
C GLN A 55 -10.71 -19.34 2.28
N ASN A 56 -11.77 -18.52 2.16
CA ASN A 56 -12.50 -17.95 3.29
C ASN A 56 -13.97 -18.40 3.37
#